data_AF-A0A2E8Z1P1-F1
#
_entry.id   AF-A0A2E8Z1P1-F1
#
_cell.length_a   1.000
_cell.length_b   1.000
_cell.length_c   1.000
_cell.angle_alpha   90.00
_cell.angle_beta   90.00
_cell.angle_gamma   90.00
#
_symmetry.space_group_name_H-M   'P 1'
#
loop_
_entity.id
_entity.type
_entity.pdbx_description
1 polymer ?
#
loop_
_entity_poly.entity_id
_entity_poly.type
_entity_poly.pdbx_seq_one_letter_code
_entity_poly.pdbx_strand_id
1 'polypeptide(L)'
;MTGTTLDPDAATTYAEWFATLADPTRVRLLHQVASSATGAVRVGDLAEQLGISQATTSHHVRRLADVGFVAVDKVGTASLVSVNAACCTGLPHAADVVMGTLGAAPCCPEDVPADVVTRAMTDADLPRVREIYAQGIATRNATFETEAPDVEALAHKWLDDHRWVAELREAPGTVVGWTGVSPTSTRACYTGVGESSVYVAEEARGRGVGRALLHRQVTEADAGGLWTLQTAIFPENRASLALHRSAGYETLAVRSRIAQLDGVWRDTVLLERRRRDDT
;
A
#
# COMPACT_ATOMS: atom_id res chain seq x y z
N MET A 1 -18.09 -19.20 1.55
CA MET A 1 -16.70 -19.27 2.04
C MET A 1 -15.82 -19.93 0.99
N THR A 2 -15.56 -19.23 -0.12
CA THR A 2 -14.55 -19.63 -1.09
C THR A 2 -13.23 -19.11 -0.55
N GLY A 3 -12.47 -19.97 0.13
CA GLY A 3 -11.10 -19.66 0.52
C GLY A 3 -10.30 -19.36 -0.74
N THR A 4 -9.67 -18.19 -0.79
CA THR A 4 -8.74 -17.82 -1.87
C THR A 4 -7.56 -18.79 -1.80
N THR A 5 -7.60 -19.83 -2.63
CA THR A 5 -6.51 -20.80 -2.74
C THR A 5 -5.32 -20.12 -3.41
N LEU A 6 -4.12 -20.34 -2.86
CA LEU A 6 -2.89 -19.88 -3.49
C LEU A 6 -2.78 -20.44 -4.91
N ASP A 7 -2.53 -19.55 -5.87
CA ASP A 7 -2.31 -19.92 -7.26
C ASP A 7 -1.13 -20.91 -7.39
N PRO A 8 -1.26 -22.02 -8.15
CA PRO A 8 -0.20 -23.02 -8.27
C PRO A 8 1.14 -22.50 -8.82
N ASP A 9 1.10 -21.52 -9.73
CA ASP A 9 2.31 -20.95 -10.31
C ASP A 9 3.02 -20.03 -9.29
N ALA A 10 2.23 -19.26 -8.52
CA ALA A 10 2.74 -18.49 -7.38
C ALA A 10 3.36 -19.41 -6.30
N ALA A 11 2.70 -20.54 -5.99
CA ALA A 11 3.23 -21.52 -5.03
C ALA A 11 4.57 -22.12 -5.49
N THR A 12 4.70 -22.42 -6.79
CA THR A 12 5.95 -22.91 -7.39
C THR A 12 7.05 -21.86 -7.27
N THR A 13 6.74 -20.60 -7.61
CA THR A 13 7.67 -19.47 -7.50
C THR A 13 8.19 -19.31 -6.07
N TYR A 14 7.32 -19.35 -5.06
CA TYR A 14 7.73 -19.25 -3.66
C TYR A 14 8.56 -20.45 -3.20
N ALA A 15 8.24 -21.65 -3.64
CA ALA A 15 9.05 -22.84 -3.35
C ALA A 15 10.48 -22.69 -3.88
N GLU A 16 10.64 -22.16 -5.09
CA GLU A 16 11.96 -21.88 -5.68
C GLU A 16 12.72 -20.79 -4.90
N TRP A 17 12.01 -19.76 -4.41
CA TRP A 17 12.59 -18.72 -3.56
C TRP A 17 13.13 -19.30 -2.27
N PHE A 18 12.33 -20.10 -1.55
CA PHE A 18 12.75 -20.73 -0.30
C PHE A 18 13.87 -21.75 -0.51
N ALA A 19 13.78 -22.58 -1.56
CA ALA A 19 14.85 -23.53 -1.89
C ALA A 19 16.17 -22.80 -2.19
N THR A 20 16.09 -21.65 -2.86
CA THR A 20 17.26 -20.80 -3.09
C THR A 20 17.76 -20.19 -1.79
N LEU A 21 16.91 -19.70 -0.90
CA LEU A 21 17.38 -19.09 0.36
C LEU A 21 17.77 -20.09 1.45
N ALA A 22 17.48 -21.38 1.30
CA ALA A 22 17.84 -22.44 2.25
C ALA A 22 19.36 -22.73 2.35
N ASP A 23 20.21 -21.98 1.66
CA ASP A 23 21.68 -22.10 1.71
C ASP A 23 22.30 -20.89 2.44
N PRO A 24 23.07 -21.13 3.51
CA PRO A 24 23.63 -20.04 4.33
C PRO A 24 24.63 -19.16 3.56
N THR A 25 25.32 -19.69 2.55
CA THR A 25 26.24 -18.92 1.71
C THR A 25 25.47 -17.91 0.87
N ARG A 26 24.30 -18.30 0.33
CA ARG A 26 23.45 -17.39 -0.46
C ARG A 26 22.84 -16.28 0.39
N VAL A 27 22.45 -16.59 1.63
CA VAL A 27 21.96 -15.58 2.59
C VAL A 27 23.07 -14.58 2.94
N ARG A 28 24.28 -15.06 3.26
CA ARG A 28 25.45 -14.20 3.55
C ARG A 28 25.83 -13.32 2.36
N LEU A 29 25.79 -13.89 1.15
CA LEU A 29 26.06 -13.19 -0.09
C LEU A 29 25.08 -12.02 -0.29
N LEU A 30 23.77 -12.29 -0.18
CA LEU A 30 22.74 -11.25 -0.30
C LEU A 30 22.95 -10.14 0.72
N HIS A 31 23.24 -10.48 1.98
CA HIS A 31 23.51 -9.49 3.02
C HIS A 31 24.73 -8.62 2.72
N GLN A 32 25.82 -9.20 2.21
CA GLN A 32 27.02 -8.44 1.84
C GLN A 32 26.78 -7.50 0.66
N VAL A 33 26.05 -7.94 -0.37
CA VAL A 33 25.69 -7.08 -1.50
C VAL A 33 24.75 -5.95 -1.05
N ALA A 34 23.72 -6.27 -0.25
CA ALA A 34 22.75 -5.31 0.27
C ALA A 34 23.39 -4.25 1.19
N SER A 35 24.41 -4.63 1.95
CA SER A 35 25.10 -3.74 2.89
C SER A 35 26.29 -3.00 2.26
N SER A 36 26.51 -3.17 0.96
CA SER A 36 27.59 -2.48 0.25
C SER A 36 27.26 -0.99 0.07
N ALA A 37 28.23 -0.12 0.33
CA ALA A 37 28.05 1.33 0.22
C ALA A 37 27.72 1.80 -1.21
N THR A 38 28.11 1.02 -2.22
CA THR A 38 27.91 1.30 -3.64
C THR A 38 26.62 0.68 -4.20
N GLY A 39 25.93 -0.18 -3.45
CA GLY A 39 24.77 -0.94 -3.91
C GLY A 39 25.08 -2.04 -4.94
N ALA A 40 26.35 -2.22 -5.31
CA ALA A 40 26.82 -3.25 -6.22
C ALA A 40 28.27 -3.67 -5.90
N VAL A 41 28.57 -4.97 -6.00
CA VAL A 41 29.85 -5.57 -5.62
C VAL A 41 30.37 -6.47 -6.75
N ARG A 42 31.68 -6.47 -7.03
CA ARG A 42 32.25 -7.40 -8.02
C ARG A 42 32.23 -8.82 -7.48
N VAL A 43 31.99 -9.79 -8.36
CA VAL A 43 31.99 -11.22 -8.00
C VAL A 43 33.33 -11.67 -7.37
N GLY A 44 34.46 -11.11 -7.83
CA GLY A 44 35.78 -11.39 -7.24
C GLY A 44 35.88 -10.91 -5.79
N ASP A 45 35.59 -9.64 -5.55
CA ASP A 45 35.59 -9.02 -4.22
C ASP A 45 34.64 -9.76 -3.25
N LEU A 46 33.48 -10.19 -3.75
CA LEU A 46 32.49 -10.95 -2.99
C LEU A 46 33.02 -12.34 -2.60
N ALA A 47 33.77 -13.00 -3.47
CA ALA A 47 34.40 -14.29 -3.18
C ALA A 47 35.43 -14.17 -2.04
N GLU A 48 36.25 -13.11 -2.09
CA GLU A 48 37.23 -12.81 -1.03
C GLU A 48 36.55 -12.53 0.31
N GLN A 49 35.50 -11.70 0.32
CA GLN A 49 34.76 -11.34 1.53
C GLN A 49 33.99 -12.51 2.17
N LEU A 50 33.51 -13.45 1.35
CA LEU A 50 32.82 -14.66 1.83
C LEU A 50 33.79 -15.76 2.25
N GLY A 51 35.06 -15.69 1.83
CA GLY A 51 36.09 -16.70 2.07
C GLY A 51 35.89 -17.97 1.25
N ILE A 52 35.35 -17.86 0.03
CA ILE A 52 35.06 -18.99 -0.86
C ILE A 52 35.65 -18.76 -2.26
N SER A 53 35.71 -19.81 -3.09
CA SER A 53 36.25 -19.67 -4.44
C SER A 53 35.37 -18.78 -5.33
N GLN A 54 35.99 -18.10 -6.30
CA GLN A 54 35.26 -17.29 -7.28
C GLN A 54 34.29 -18.14 -8.14
N ALA A 55 34.63 -19.39 -8.43
CA ALA A 55 33.75 -20.32 -9.13
C ALA A 55 32.51 -20.66 -8.29
N THR A 56 32.69 -20.92 -7.00
CA THR A 56 31.59 -21.15 -6.05
C THR A 56 30.71 -19.92 -5.91
N THR A 57 31.32 -18.74 -5.79
CA THR A 57 30.58 -17.45 -5.72
C THR A 57 29.77 -17.22 -6.98
N SER A 58 30.36 -17.43 -8.16
CA SER A 58 29.68 -17.30 -9.46
C SER A 58 28.51 -18.26 -9.59
N HIS A 59 28.63 -19.49 -9.09
CA HIS A 59 27.53 -20.45 -9.05
C HIS A 59 26.37 -19.96 -8.16
N HIS A 60 26.67 -19.45 -6.96
CA HIS A 60 25.66 -18.90 -6.06
C HIS A 60 24.98 -17.65 -6.62
N VAL A 61 25.75 -16.74 -7.22
CA VAL A 61 25.24 -15.54 -7.90
C VAL A 61 24.29 -15.92 -9.02
N ARG A 62 24.65 -16.91 -9.87
CA ARG A 62 23.78 -17.37 -10.94
C ARG A 62 22.46 -17.91 -10.40
N ARG A 63 22.49 -18.79 -9.40
CA ARG A 63 21.29 -19.33 -8.76
C ARG A 63 20.39 -18.23 -8.18
N LEU A 64 20.99 -17.20 -7.56
CA LEU A 64 20.24 -16.05 -7.05
C LEU A 64 19.67 -15.19 -8.18
N ALA A 65 20.38 -15.03 -9.30
CA ALA A 65 19.91 -14.28 -10.45
C ALA A 65 18.78 -14.99 -11.20
N ASP A 66 18.86 -16.32 -11.35
CA ASP A 66 17.84 -17.15 -12.01
C ASP A 66 16.47 -17.00 -11.32
N VAL A 67 16.48 -16.82 -9.99
CA VAL A 67 15.28 -16.66 -9.15
C VAL A 67 14.96 -15.17 -8.90
N GLY A 68 15.77 -14.27 -9.45
CA GLY A 68 15.52 -12.83 -9.45
C GLY A 68 16.01 -12.06 -8.23
N PHE A 69 16.72 -12.67 -7.27
CA PHE A 69 17.20 -11.99 -6.05
C PHE A 69 18.31 -10.96 -6.29
N VAL A 70 19.12 -11.18 -7.32
CA VAL A 70 20.22 -10.28 -7.68
C VAL A 70 20.20 -10.01 -9.18
N ALA A 71 20.63 -8.82 -9.57
CA ALA A 71 20.97 -8.51 -10.95
C ALA A 71 22.49 -8.63 -11.13
N VAL A 72 22.91 -9.07 -12.33
CA VAL A 72 24.32 -9.24 -12.67
C VAL A 72 24.63 -8.46 -13.93
N ASP A 73 25.38 -7.37 -13.78
CA ASP A 73 25.79 -6.50 -14.88
C ASP A 73 27.25 -6.75 -15.24
N LYS A 74 27.57 -6.76 -16.53
CA LYS A 74 28.96 -6.82 -17.01
C LYS A 74 29.51 -5.42 -17.17
N VAL A 75 30.59 -5.11 -16.45
CA VAL A 75 31.32 -3.85 -16.58
C VAL A 75 32.78 -4.17 -16.90
N GLY A 76 33.16 -3.96 -18.16
CA GLY A 76 34.45 -4.40 -18.69
C GLY A 76 34.59 -5.92 -18.62
N THR A 77 35.65 -6.39 -17.95
CA THR A 77 35.90 -7.83 -17.72
C THR A 77 35.31 -8.36 -16.42
N ALA A 78 34.71 -7.49 -15.59
CA ALA A 78 34.16 -7.86 -14.28
C ALA A 78 32.63 -7.97 -14.33
N SER A 79 32.08 -8.89 -13.53
CA SER A 79 30.65 -8.96 -13.23
C SER A 79 30.38 -8.25 -11.91
N LEU A 80 29.51 -7.24 -11.93
CA LEU A 80 28.95 -6.61 -10.73
C LEU A 80 27.62 -7.26 -10.39
N VAL A 81 27.41 -7.46 -9.09
CA VAL A 81 26.20 -8.04 -8.52
C VAL A 81 25.53 -6.96 -7.68
N SER A 82 24.25 -6.72 -7.90
CA SER A 82 23.41 -5.81 -7.11
C SER A 82 22.16 -6.55 -6.63
N VAL A 83 21.55 -6.10 -5.54
CA VAL A 83 20.27 -6.68 -5.07
C VAL A 83 19.15 -6.19 -5.98
N ASN A 84 18.25 -7.10 -6.37
CA ASN A 84 17.03 -6.70 -7.03
C ASN A 84 16.10 -6.02 -6.02
N ALA A 85 15.88 -4.72 -6.18
CA ALA A 85 15.05 -3.93 -5.28
C ALA A 85 13.59 -4.45 -5.18
N ALA A 86 13.08 -5.11 -6.22
CA ALA A 86 11.76 -5.73 -6.21
C ALA A 86 11.65 -6.90 -5.21
N CYS A 87 12.77 -7.56 -4.88
CA CYS A 87 12.78 -8.65 -3.89
C CYS A 87 12.71 -8.14 -2.45
N CYS A 88 13.20 -6.92 -2.18
CA CYS A 88 13.17 -6.32 -0.84
C CYS A 88 11.72 -6.03 -0.37
N THR A 89 10.81 -5.79 -1.30
CA THR A 89 9.38 -5.62 -1.03
C THR A 89 8.59 -6.93 -1.22
N GLY A 90 9.01 -7.79 -2.15
CA GLY A 90 8.30 -9.05 -2.45
C GLY A 90 8.43 -10.15 -1.41
N LEU A 91 9.59 -10.31 -0.75
CA LEU A 91 9.82 -11.46 0.14
C LEU A 91 9.04 -11.43 1.48
N PRO A 92 8.93 -10.26 2.17
CA PRO A 92 8.07 -10.15 3.35
C PRO A 92 6.61 -10.50 3.03
N HIS A 93 6.11 -10.04 1.88
CA HIS A 93 4.76 -10.34 1.41
C HIS A 93 4.58 -11.78 0.94
N ALA A 94 5.59 -12.41 0.33
CA ALA A 94 5.52 -13.81 -0.07
C ALA A 94 5.34 -14.75 1.12
N ALA A 95 6.01 -14.48 2.25
CA ALA A 95 5.76 -15.22 3.49
C ALA A 95 4.31 -15.04 3.96
N ASP A 96 3.79 -13.81 3.91
CA ASP A 96 2.40 -13.53 4.26
C ASP A 96 1.40 -14.23 3.31
N VAL A 97 1.64 -14.25 1.99
CA VAL A 97 0.83 -14.98 0.99
C VAL A 97 0.86 -16.48 1.26
N VAL A 98 2.05 -17.07 1.47
CA VAL A 98 2.22 -18.51 1.77
C VAL A 98 1.51 -18.90 3.07
N MET A 99 1.54 -18.02 4.06
CA MET A 99 0.83 -18.23 5.34
C MET A 99 -0.67 -17.91 5.25
N GLY A 100 -1.19 -17.55 4.07
CA GLY A 100 -2.61 -17.29 3.83
C GLY A 100 -3.09 -15.91 4.28
N THR A 101 -2.17 -14.99 4.48
CA THR A 101 -2.40 -13.63 5.01
C THR A 101 -2.68 -12.61 3.89
N LEU A 102 -2.26 -12.91 2.65
CA LEU A 102 -2.47 -12.09 1.45
C LEU A 102 -3.04 -12.96 0.32
N GLY A 103 -4.32 -12.77 -0.03
CA GLY A 103 -4.87 -13.21 -1.32
C GLY A 103 -4.55 -12.19 -2.41
N ALA A 104 -4.71 -12.54 -3.69
CA ALA A 104 -4.59 -11.59 -4.80
C ALA A 104 -5.47 -10.35 -4.50
N ALA A 105 -4.85 -9.19 -4.35
CA ALA A 105 -5.53 -7.99 -3.87
C ALA A 105 -6.63 -7.61 -4.87
N PRO A 106 -7.92 -7.54 -4.48
CA PRO A 106 -9.01 -7.23 -5.40
C PRO A 106 -8.84 -5.83 -6.01
N CYS A 107 -9.32 -5.58 -7.23
CA CYS A 107 -9.17 -4.25 -7.85
C CYS A 107 -9.99 -3.16 -7.13
N CYS A 108 -11.13 -3.55 -6.56
CA CYS A 108 -12.01 -2.74 -5.74
C CYS A 108 -12.88 -3.67 -4.87
N PRO A 109 -13.60 -3.15 -3.85
CA PRO A 109 -14.54 -3.97 -3.11
C PRO A 109 -15.75 -4.38 -3.98
N GLU A 110 -15.97 -5.68 -4.17
CA GLU A 110 -17.03 -6.20 -5.05
C GLU A 110 -18.41 -6.32 -4.36
N ASP A 111 -18.43 -6.54 -3.05
CA ASP A 111 -19.65 -6.71 -2.24
C ASP A 111 -20.12 -5.37 -1.65
N VAL A 112 -20.55 -4.46 -2.52
CA VAL A 112 -21.07 -3.13 -2.14
C VAL A 112 -22.52 -3.25 -1.65
N PRO A 113 -22.85 -2.73 -0.44
CA PRO A 113 -24.21 -2.79 0.08
C PRO A 113 -25.20 -2.05 -0.82
N ALA A 114 -26.31 -2.71 -1.17
CA ALA A 114 -27.33 -2.11 -2.03
C ALA A 114 -28.06 -0.92 -1.37
N ASP A 115 -28.06 -0.84 -0.03
CA ASP A 115 -28.71 0.23 0.73
C ASP A 115 -27.87 1.51 0.84
N VAL A 116 -26.61 1.49 0.40
CA VAL A 116 -25.73 2.66 0.37
C VAL A 116 -25.66 3.21 -1.05
N VAL A 117 -25.96 4.50 -1.20
CA VAL A 117 -25.85 5.24 -2.47
C VAL A 117 -24.71 6.24 -2.35
N THR A 118 -23.87 6.34 -3.39
CA THR A 118 -22.81 7.35 -3.45
C THR A 118 -23.11 8.39 -4.53
N ARG A 119 -22.73 9.63 -4.28
CA ARG A 119 -22.85 10.74 -5.24
C ARG A 119 -21.70 11.74 -5.08
N ALA A 120 -21.51 12.59 -6.07
CA ALA A 120 -20.50 13.66 -6.00
C ALA A 120 -20.76 14.53 -4.77
N MET A 121 -19.69 14.88 -4.06
CA MET A 121 -19.74 15.85 -2.97
C MET A 121 -19.92 17.25 -3.56
N THR A 122 -20.81 18.02 -2.94
CA THR A 122 -21.02 19.43 -3.26
C THR A 122 -20.66 20.29 -2.06
N ASP A 123 -20.48 21.61 -2.27
CA ASP A 123 -20.15 22.53 -1.17
C ASP A 123 -21.24 22.59 -0.10
N ALA A 124 -22.49 22.28 -0.47
CA ALA A 124 -23.61 22.17 0.47
C ALA A 124 -23.45 21.01 1.48
N ASP A 125 -22.64 19.99 1.15
CA ASP A 125 -22.37 18.86 2.04
C ASP A 125 -21.27 19.17 3.06
N LEU A 126 -20.45 20.20 2.83
CA LEU A 126 -19.24 20.48 3.62
C LEU A 126 -19.49 20.66 5.12
N PRO A 127 -20.58 21.31 5.59
CA PRO A 127 -20.89 21.36 7.01
C PRO A 127 -21.02 19.96 7.64
N ARG A 128 -21.72 19.05 6.95
CA ARG A 128 -21.91 17.67 7.42
C ARG A 128 -20.65 16.82 7.28
N VAL A 129 -19.88 17.02 6.20
CA VAL A 129 -18.57 16.39 6.00
C VAL A 129 -17.62 16.74 7.13
N ARG A 130 -17.59 18.03 7.53
CA ARG A 130 -16.79 18.52 8.65
C ARG A 130 -17.21 17.89 9.98
N GLU A 131 -18.51 17.74 10.24
CA GLU A 131 -19.00 17.04 11.44
C GLU A 131 -18.52 15.59 11.49
N ILE A 132 -18.67 14.84 10.40
CA ILE A 132 -18.20 13.45 10.30
C ILE A 132 -16.67 13.39 10.47
N TYR A 133 -15.95 14.38 9.95
CA TYR A 133 -14.51 14.45 10.13
C TYR A 133 -14.13 14.68 11.61
N ALA A 134 -14.84 15.59 12.29
CA ALA A 134 -14.67 15.82 13.71
C ALA A 134 -14.97 14.57 14.56
N GLN A 135 -15.97 13.77 14.19
CA GLN A 135 -16.23 12.46 14.83
C GLN A 135 -15.03 11.52 14.68
N GLY A 136 -14.40 11.48 13.50
CA GLY A 136 -13.18 10.71 13.26
C GLY A 136 -12.01 11.18 14.10
N ILE A 137 -11.76 12.49 14.16
CA ILE A 137 -10.73 13.12 14.98
C ILE A 137 -10.94 12.83 16.47
N ALA A 138 -12.18 12.90 16.95
CA ALA A 138 -12.53 12.63 18.35
C ALA A 138 -12.12 11.23 18.82
N THR A 139 -12.06 10.24 17.91
CA THR A 139 -11.56 8.88 18.23
C THR A 139 -10.07 8.84 18.57
N ARG A 140 -9.31 9.89 18.23
CA ARG A 140 -7.84 9.93 18.25
C ARG A 140 -7.20 8.75 17.50
N ASN A 141 -7.90 8.15 16.54
CA ASN A 141 -7.46 6.94 15.86
C ASN A 141 -7.66 6.98 14.33
N ALA A 142 -7.99 8.15 13.78
CA ALA A 142 -8.19 8.34 12.34
C ALA A 142 -7.11 9.21 11.68
N THR A 143 -6.61 10.24 12.38
CA THR A 143 -5.69 11.24 11.83
C THR A 143 -4.82 11.83 12.94
N PHE A 144 -3.73 12.50 12.56
CA PHE A 144 -2.94 13.35 13.45
C PHE A 144 -3.55 14.74 13.67
N GLU A 145 -4.50 15.15 12.82
CA GLU A 145 -5.24 16.41 13.03
C GLU A 145 -6.01 16.34 14.37
N THR A 146 -5.90 17.40 15.17
CA THR A 146 -6.57 17.51 16.48
C THR A 146 -7.90 18.26 16.40
N GLU A 147 -8.11 19.00 15.32
CA GLU A 147 -9.31 19.80 15.07
C GLU A 147 -9.72 19.69 13.60
N ALA A 148 -11.03 19.66 13.34
CA ALA A 148 -11.53 19.63 11.97
C ALA A 148 -11.32 20.99 11.30
N PRO A 149 -10.73 21.04 10.09
CA PRO A 149 -10.60 22.27 9.31
C PRO A 149 -11.94 22.98 9.13
N ASP A 150 -11.90 24.28 8.86
CA ASP A 150 -13.11 25.01 8.47
C ASP A 150 -13.62 24.56 7.09
N VAL A 151 -14.85 24.97 6.78
CA VAL A 151 -15.52 24.59 5.52
C VAL A 151 -14.78 25.12 4.29
N GLU A 152 -14.18 26.30 4.38
CA GLU A 152 -13.44 26.93 3.29
C GLU A 152 -12.18 26.13 2.93
N ALA A 153 -11.43 25.69 3.94
CA ALA A 153 -10.27 24.83 3.76
C ALA A 153 -10.66 23.46 3.19
N LEU A 154 -11.78 22.88 3.63
CA LEU A 154 -12.27 21.60 3.09
C LEU A 154 -12.69 21.72 1.62
N ALA A 155 -13.28 22.85 1.20
CA ALA A 155 -13.71 23.06 -0.19
C ALA A 155 -12.55 22.91 -1.20
N HIS A 156 -11.32 23.19 -0.77
CA HIS A 156 -10.11 23.18 -1.59
C HIS A 156 -9.15 22.02 -1.25
N LYS A 157 -9.53 21.13 -0.32
CA LYS A 157 -8.66 20.05 0.18
C LYS A 157 -8.47 18.93 -0.85
N TRP A 158 -9.51 18.63 -1.63
CA TRP A 158 -9.56 17.48 -2.52
C TRP A 158 -9.56 17.90 -3.99
N LEU A 159 -9.16 16.98 -4.86
CA LEU A 159 -9.36 17.10 -6.30
C LEU A 159 -10.87 17.11 -6.60
N ASP A 160 -11.32 18.04 -7.45
CA ASP A 160 -12.75 18.32 -7.67
C ASP A 160 -13.56 17.09 -8.09
N ASP A 161 -13.00 16.25 -8.96
CA ASP A 161 -13.66 15.05 -9.49
C ASP A 161 -13.41 13.78 -8.64
N HIS A 162 -12.75 13.91 -7.48
CA HIS A 162 -12.41 12.77 -6.62
C HIS A 162 -12.89 12.94 -5.17
N ARG A 163 -14.05 13.58 -4.99
CA ARG A 163 -14.75 13.71 -3.71
C ARG A 163 -16.19 13.21 -3.80
N TRP A 164 -16.56 12.30 -2.91
CA TRP A 164 -17.85 11.60 -2.91
C TRP A 164 -18.45 11.55 -1.51
N VAL A 165 -19.77 11.60 -1.43
CA VAL A 165 -20.53 11.35 -0.21
C VAL A 165 -21.37 10.09 -0.34
N ALA A 166 -21.70 9.49 0.79
CA ALA A 166 -22.59 8.35 0.90
C ALA A 166 -23.86 8.72 1.68
N GLU A 167 -24.99 8.20 1.21
CA GLU A 167 -26.31 8.32 1.81
C GLU A 167 -26.92 6.91 1.95
N LEU A 168 -27.85 6.76 2.87
CA LEU A 168 -28.64 5.55 3.01
C LEU A 168 -29.94 5.70 2.22
N ARG A 169 -30.36 4.64 1.52
CA ARG A 169 -31.63 4.66 0.75
C ARG A 169 -32.85 5.02 1.60
N GLU A 170 -32.86 4.62 2.86
CA GLU A 170 -33.95 4.89 3.80
C GLU A 170 -33.96 6.35 4.32
N ALA A 171 -32.86 7.09 4.14
CA ALA A 171 -32.69 8.46 4.60
C ALA A 171 -31.98 9.32 3.51
N PRO A 172 -32.62 9.51 2.34
CA PRO A 172 -32.02 10.27 1.24
C PRO A 172 -31.77 11.73 1.65
N GLY A 173 -30.68 12.30 1.14
CA GLY A 173 -30.22 13.66 1.47
C GLY A 173 -29.46 13.77 2.79
N THR A 174 -29.37 12.70 3.59
CA THR A 174 -28.55 12.68 4.81
C THR A 174 -27.21 12.02 4.53
N VAL A 175 -26.14 12.82 4.53
CA VAL A 175 -24.77 12.31 4.37
C VAL A 175 -24.34 11.54 5.62
N VAL A 176 -23.98 10.27 5.41
CA VAL A 176 -23.53 9.32 6.45
C VAL A 176 -22.06 8.91 6.31
N GLY A 177 -21.38 9.40 5.29
CA GLY A 177 -19.96 9.18 5.09
C GLY A 177 -19.45 9.93 3.87
N TRP A 178 -18.14 10.06 3.75
CA TRP A 178 -17.51 10.73 2.64
C TRP A 178 -16.11 10.17 2.36
N THR A 179 -15.64 10.41 1.15
CA THR A 179 -14.28 10.10 0.72
C THR A 179 -13.76 11.20 -0.19
N GLY A 180 -12.45 11.43 -0.16
CA GLY A 180 -11.79 12.46 -0.93
C GLY A 180 -10.36 12.06 -1.25
N VAL A 181 -9.85 12.53 -2.39
CA VAL A 181 -8.45 12.36 -2.80
C VAL A 181 -7.76 13.71 -2.85
N SER A 182 -6.62 13.83 -2.18
CA SER A 182 -5.81 15.06 -2.17
C SER A 182 -4.52 14.84 -3.00
N PRO A 183 -3.95 15.86 -3.65
CA PRO A 183 -2.66 15.72 -4.32
C PRO A 183 -1.55 15.46 -3.30
N THR A 184 -0.62 14.56 -3.63
CA THR A 184 0.50 14.21 -2.74
C THR A 184 1.72 15.12 -2.90
N SER A 185 1.81 15.84 -4.02
CA SER A 185 2.95 16.68 -4.37
C SER A 185 2.55 17.68 -5.45
N THR A 186 3.21 18.85 -5.45
CA THR A 186 3.04 19.88 -6.50
C THR A 186 3.89 19.62 -7.75
N ARG A 187 4.81 18.64 -7.69
CA ARG A 187 5.68 18.29 -8.82
C ARG A 187 4.88 17.50 -9.85
N ALA A 188 4.95 17.90 -11.13
CA ALA A 188 4.21 17.27 -12.23
C ALA A 188 4.41 15.75 -12.38
N CYS A 189 5.54 15.20 -11.95
CA CYS A 189 5.78 13.76 -11.98
C CYS A 189 4.91 12.95 -10.99
N TYR A 190 4.16 13.62 -10.10
CA TYR A 190 3.25 12.99 -9.13
C TYR A 190 1.77 13.31 -9.40
N THR A 191 1.42 13.91 -10.55
CA THR A 191 0.04 14.36 -10.83
C THR A 191 -1.02 13.26 -10.69
N GLY A 192 -0.69 12.00 -11.02
CA GLY A 192 -1.61 10.87 -10.84
C GLY A 192 -1.40 10.08 -9.56
N VAL A 193 -0.75 10.67 -8.54
CA VAL A 193 -0.58 10.10 -7.20
C VAL A 193 -1.42 10.89 -6.20
N GLY A 194 -2.47 10.27 -5.69
CA GLY A 194 -3.42 10.86 -4.74
C GLY A 194 -3.33 10.27 -3.34
N GLU A 195 -3.57 11.08 -2.31
CA GLU A 195 -3.75 10.63 -0.93
C GLU A 195 -5.24 10.43 -0.64
N SER A 196 -5.61 9.20 -0.29
CA SER A 196 -6.98 8.79 0.00
C SER A 196 -7.35 9.07 1.45
N SER A 197 -8.55 9.66 1.62
CA SER A 197 -9.25 9.81 2.89
C SER A 197 -10.66 9.21 2.78
N VAL A 198 -11.11 8.51 3.83
CA VAL A 198 -12.48 7.98 3.94
C VAL A 198 -12.95 8.05 5.39
N TYR A 199 -14.15 8.58 5.60
CA TYR A 199 -14.76 8.75 6.93
C TYR A 199 -16.23 8.32 6.89
N VAL A 200 -16.66 7.68 7.98
CA VAL A 200 -18.03 7.18 8.14
C VAL A 200 -18.58 7.72 9.45
N ALA A 201 -19.80 8.28 9.38
CA ALA A 201 -20.53 8.77 10.55
C ALA A 201 -20.71 7.65 11.57
N GLU A 202 -20.61 7.97 12.86
CA GLU A 202 -20.69 6.99 13.95
C GLU A 202 -21.93 6.10 13.86
N GLU A 203 -23.09 6.71 13.60
CA GLU A 203 -24.40 6.08 13.47
C GLU A 203 -24.53 5.13 12.26
N ALA A 204 -23.60 5.20 11.29
CA ALA A 204 -23.65 4.42 10.06
C ALA A 204 -22.49 3.41 9.93
N ARG A 205 -21.68 3.24 10.96
CA ARG A 205 -20.61 2.23 11.00
C ARG A 205 -21.19 0.82 10.96
N GLY A 206 -20.42 -0.12 10.42
CA GLY A 206 -20.84 -1.53 10.29
C GLY A 206 -21.85 -1.81 9.17
N ARG A 207 -22.38 -0.78 8.49
CA ARG A 207 -23.34 -0.91 7.36
C ARG A 207 -22.69 -0.99 5.99
N GLY A 208 -21.36 -1.13 5.92
CA GLY A 208 -20.62 -1.17 4.66
C GLY A 208 -20.50 0.17 3.92
N VAL A 209 -20.84 1.30 4.56
CA VAL A 209 -20.68 2.66 3.98
C VAL A 209 -19.25 2.92 3.50
N GLY A 210 -18.24 2.61 4.33
CA GLY A 210 -16.83 2.78 3.95
C GLY A 210 -16.43 1.95 2.74
N ARG A 211 -17.05 0.77 2.56
CA ARG A 211 -16.80 -0.11 1.41
C ARG A 211 -17.37 0.49 0.13
N ALA A 212 -18.60 0.98 0.17
CA ALA A 212 -19.22 1.67 -0.96
C ALA A 212 -18.43 2.92 -1.38
N LEU A 213 -17.95 3.70 -0.40
CA LEU A 213 -17.12 4.88 -0.63
C LEU A 213 -15.78 4.51 -1.27
N LEU A 214 -15.06 3.53 -0.74
CA LEU A 214 -13.80 3.10 -1.35
C LEU A 214 -14.00 2.51 -2.75
N HIS A 215 -15.05 1.71 -2.98
CA HIS A 215 -15.38 1.24 -4.32
C HIS A 215 -15.56 2.40 -5.29
N ARG A 216 -16.35 3.43 -4.92
CA ARG A 216 -16.52 4.63 -5.74
C ARG A 216 -15.18 5.35 -5.96
N GLN A 217 -14.41 5.57 -4.89
CA GLN A 217 -13.16 6.31 -4.96
C GLN A 217 -12.14 5.64 -5.88
N VAL A 218 -11.92 4.33 -5.75
CA VAL A 218 -10.88 3.64 -6.54
C VAL A 218 -11.25 3.54 -8.02
N THR A 219 -12.53 3.26 -8.32
CA THR A 219 -13.00 3.16 -9.71
C THR A 219 -12.94 4.51 -10.42
N GLU A 220 -13.33 5.58 -9.73
CA GLU A 220 -13.27 6.94 -10.29
C GLU A 220 -11.83 7.47 -10.35
N ALA A 221 -10.95 7.10 -9.41
CA ALA A 221 -9.53 7.40 -9.48
C ALA A 221 -8.88 6.79 -10.74
N ASP A 222 -9.16 5.51 -11.03
CA ASP A 222 -8.63 4.84 -12.21
C ASP A 222 -9.13 5.48 -13.50
N ALA A 223 -10.44 5.78 -13.57
CA ALA A 223 -11.07 6.44 -14.71
C ALA A 223 -10.58 7.89 -14.90
N GLY A 224 -10.30 8.60 -13.80
CA GLY A 224 -9.74 9.95 -13.79
C GLY A 224 -8.23 10.03 -14.02
N GLY A 225 -7.57 8.90 -14.29
CA GLY A 225 -6.15 8.86 -14.64
C GLY A 225 -5.18 8.90 -13.46
N LEU A 226 -5.65 8.69 -12.23
CA LEU A 226 -4.78 8.44 -11.09
C LEU A 226 -4.21 7.01 -11.19
N TRP A 227 -2.89 6.87 -11.19
CA TRP A 227 -2.20 5.57 -11.24
C TRP A 227 -1.84 5.04 -9.85
N THR A 228 -1.89 5.89 -8.82
CA THR A 228 -1.63 5.48 -7.43
C THR A 228 -2.50 6.25 -6.45
N LEU A 229 -3.13 5.51 -5.53
CA LEU A 229 -3.71 6.04 -4.32
C LEU A 229 -2.88 5.58 -3.13
N GLN A 230 -2.57 6.46 -2.20
CA GLN A 230 -1.86 6.12 -0.96
C GLN A 230 -2.62 6.60 0.26
N THR A 231 -2.39 5.98 1.40
CA THR A 231 -2.93 6.46 2.68
C THR A 231 -2.04 5.98 3.84
N ALA A 232 -2.11 6.70 4.96
CA ALA A 232 -1.40 6.35 6.18
C ALA A 232 -2.39 6.10 7.31
N ILE A 233 -2.33 4.90 7.90
CA ILE A 233 -3.31 4.46 8.90
C ILE A 233 -2.59 4.07 10.18
N PHE A 234 -3.13 4.46 11.32
CA PHE A 234 -2.62 3.98 12.61
C PHE A 234 -2.75 2.45 12.71
N PRO A 235 -1.73 1.72 13.19
CA PRO A 235 -1.79 0.26 13.31
C PRO A 235 -2.97 -0.25 14.15
N GLU A 236 -3.44 0.55 15.12
CA GLU A 236 -4.58 0.24 15.98
C GLU A 236 -5.92 0.30 15.23
N ASN A 237 -6.01 1.02 14.11
CA ASN A 237 -7.22 1.14 13.32
C ASN A 237 -7.38 -0.05 12.36
N ARG A 238 -7.59 -1.24 12.95
CA ARG A 238 -7.73 -2.51 12.23
C ARG A 238 -8.88 -2.49 11.22
N ALA A 239 -9.97 -1.80 11.53
CA ALA A 239 -11.12 -1.68 10.63
C ALA A 239 -10.74 -0.94 9.34
N SER A 240 -10.03 0.20 9.45
CA SER A 240 -9.58 0.95 8.28
C SER A 240 -8.53 0.19 7.47
N LEU A 241 -7.60 -0.50 8.13
CA LEU A 241 -6.63 -1.38 7.44
C LEU A 241 -7.33 -2.49 6.63
N ALA A 242 -8.29 -3.19 7.23
CA ALA A 242 -9.05 -4.24 6.56
C ALA A 242 -9.88 -3.68 5.38
N LEU A 243 -10.50 -2.52 5.58
CA LEU A 243 -11.27 -1.83 4.56
C LEU A 243 -10.41 -1.46 3.34
N HIS A 244 -9.25 -0.85 3.54
CA HIS A 244 -8.34 -0.50 2.43
C HIS A 244 -7.78 -1.74 1.72
N ARG A 245 -7.40 -2.78 2.48
CA ARG A 245 -6.98 -4.06 1.88
C ARG A 245 -8.06 -4.67 1.00
N SER A 246 -9.33 -4.61 1.42
CA SER A 246 -10.46 -5.06 0.61
C SER A 246 -10.70 -4.25 -0.66
N ALA A 247 -10.08 -3.07 -0.77
CA ALA A 247 -10.11 -2.21 -1.94
C ALA A 247 -8.83 -2.29 -2.80
N GLY A 248 -7.96 -3.27 -2.55
CA GLY A 248 -6.75 -3.48 -3.33
C GLY A 248 -5.52 -2.73 -2.84
N TYR A 249 -5.56 -2.15 -1.63
CA TYR A 249 -4.39 -1.51 -1.06
C TYR A 249 -3.44 -2.54 -0.44
N GLU A 250 -2.17 -2.38 -0.72
CA GLU A 250 -1.07 -3.17 -0.21
C GLU A 250 -0.27 -2.36 0.82
N THR A 251 0.37 -3.06 1.76
CA THR A 251 1.25 -2.40 2.75
C THR A 251 2.63 -2.15 2.16
N LEU A 252 3.03 -0.89 2.10
CA LEU A 252 4.36 -0.49 1.66
C LEU A 252 5.38 -0.50 2.80
N ALA A 253 5.00 0.08 3.93
CA ALA A 253 5.92 0.31 5.04
C ALA A 253 5.18 0.49 6.36
N VAL A 254 5.89 0.23 7.45
CA VAL A 254 5.55 0.73 8.79
C VAL A 254 6.53 1.84 9.12
N ARG A 255 6.01 3.03 9.39
CA ARG A 255 6.80 4.20 9.81
C ARG A 255 6.70 4.32 11.32
N SER A 256 7.71 3.82 12.02
CA SER A 256 7.77 3.86 13.48
C SER A 256 8.01 5.26 14.01
N ARG A 257 7.24 5.66 15.03
CA ARG A 257 7.35 6.93 15.76
C ARG A 257 7.48 8.14 14.82
N ILE A 258 6.67 8.16 13.75
CA ILE A 258 6.81 9.15 12.69
C ILE A 258 6.32 10.54 13.11
N ALA A 259 5.32 10.61 13.99
CA ALA A 259 4.76 11.87 14.49
C ALA A 259 4.16 11.69 15.89
N GLN A 260 3.90 12.82 16.57
CA GLN A 260 3.28 12.85 17.89
C GLN A 260 1.80 13.23 17.81
N LEU A 261 0.99 12.60 18.67
CA LEU A 261 -0.38 12.99 18.98
C LEU A 261 -0.54 13.00 20.50
N ASP A 262 -0.96 14.13 21.08
CA ASP A 262 -1.12 14.31 22.54
C ASP A 262 0.14 13.94 23.36
N GLY A 263 1.32 14.27 22.81
CA GLY A 263 2.61 13.96 23.44
C GLY A 263 3.05 12.49 23.30
N VAL A 264 2.28 11.65 22.62
CA VAL A 264 2.61 10.25 22.36
C VAL A 264 3.12 10.08 20.93
N TRP A 265 4.31 9.50 20.77
CA TRP A 265 4.83 9.11 19.46
C TRP A 265 4.02 7.94 18.90
N ARG A 266 3.55 8.05 17.66
CA ARG A 266 2.75 7.03 17.01
C ARG A 266 3.37 6.53 15.70
N ASP A 267 3.10 5.26 15.44
CA ASP A 267 3.47 4.58 14.21
C ASP A 267 2.37 4.79 13.15
N THR A 268 2.72 4.65 11.88
CA THR A 268 1.71 4.53 10.80
C THR A 268 2.05 3.38 9.86
N VAL A 269 1.02 2.73 9.35
CA VAL A 269 1.11 1.79 8.23
C VAL A 269 0.84 2.60 6.96
N LEU A 270 1.84 2.70 6.09
CA LEU A 270 1.69 3.29 4.76
C LEU A 270 1.14 2.23 3.82
N LEU A 271 0.00 2.52 3.22
CA LEU A 271 -0.66 1.69 2.23
C LEU A 271 -0.63 2.38 0.87
N GLU A 272 -0.53 1.60 -0.21
CA GLU A 272 -0.80 2.09 -1.56
C GLU A 272 -1.70 1.13 -2.34
N ARG A 273 -2.45 1.67 -3.28
CA ARG A 273 -3.13 0.93 -4.34
C ARG A 273 -2.63 1.49 -5.67
N ARG A 274 -2.07 0.63 -6.50
CA ARG A 274 -1.74 0.97 -7.88
C ARG A 274 -2.87 0.55 -8.81
N ARG A 275 -3.19 1.39 -9.79
CA ARG A 275 -4.06 1.00 -10.90
C ARG A 275 -3.43 -0.21 -11.58
N ARG A 276 -4.24 -1.19 -11.96
CA ARG A 276 -3.76 -2.32 -12.78
C ARG A 276 -3.59 -1.82 -14.21
N ASP A 277 -2.43 -2.09 -14.80
CA ASP A 277 -2.23 -1.85 -16.23
C ASP A 277 -3.05 -2.88 -17.01
N ASP A 278 -3.81 -2.42 -18.02
CA ASP A 278 -4.35 -3.30 -19.06
C ASP A 278 -3.16 -3.75 -19.93
N THR A 279 -2.41 -4.74 -19.47
CA THR A 279 -1.36 -5.43 -20.25
C THR A 279 -1.62 -6.91 -20.32
#